data_AF-A0A194QNN4-F1
#
_entry.id   AF-A0A194QNN4-F1
#
_cell.length_a   1.000
_cell.length_b   1.000
_cell.length_c   1.000
_cell.angle_alpha   90.00
_cell.angle_beta   90.00
_cell.angle_gamma   90.00
#
_symmetry.space_group_name_H-M   'P 1'
#
loop_
_entity.id
_entity.type
_entity.pdbx_description
1 polymer ?
#
loop_
_entity_poly.entity_id
_entity_poly.type
_entity_poly.pdbx_seq_one_letter_code
_entity_poly.pdbx_strand_id
1 'polypeptide(L)'
;MRTVALISGGKDSCYNMLQCVGAGHTIVALANLQPQNKDELDSYMYQTVGHQGIDLYAEAMGLPLYREVISGVAVDQGRYYNPTENDEVEDLYRLLKRVMDDLDIEAVSCGAILSDYQRVRVENVCQRLGLVCLAYLWRRNQKELLQEMIASGIEAIIIKVAALGLDPKVHLGMTLSDIQPHLLVMQEKYGLNVCGEGGEYETFTLDCPLFRKRLVIDDKELVIHSEDPIASVGYLNLKLHLETKENSGEPTQLPPTVKNSLDFVNDLNDTVFSDISDIELSESELESIEKLEKGKEEELNQLLTYSREGKDISATLDAADDSQIDSIESIEVGYNYDHMCNESMKHPVIDHRSIYGNRHGWYFIGGIVGEGHDTALATEDAMKKLIKLLESEDLQLSAVSSVNIYMRDMAEYAAERLNRSL
;
A
#
# COMPACT_ATOMS: atom_id res chain seq x y z
N MET A 1 -12.76 -10.69 15.76
CA MET A 1 -13.95 -10.06 15.15
C MET A 1 -14.50 -10.95 14.06
N ARG A 2 -15.82 -10.96 13.89
CA ARG A 2 -16.52 -11.57 12.74
C ARG A 2 -16.38 -10.64 11.54
N THR A 3 -15.72 -11.12 10.49
CA THR A 3 -15.19 -10.27 9.42
C THR A 3 -15.77 -10.67 8.07
N VAL A 4 -16.28 -9.71 7.31
CA VAL A 4 -16.56 -9.90 5.87
C VAL A 4 -15.32 -9.55 5.07
N ALA A 5 -14.98 -10.36 4.06
CA ALA A 5 -13.83 -10.10 3.21
C ALA A 5 -14.23 -9.47 1.88
N LEU A 6 -13.68 -8.29 1.57
CA LEU A 6 -13.76 -7.73 0.23
C LEU A 6 -12.80 -8.49 -0.67
N ILE A 7 -13.35 -9.18 -1.67
CA ILE A 7 -12.57 -9.99 -2.61
C ILE A 7 -12.63 -9.40 -4.02
N SER A 8 -11.47 -9.44 -4.69
CA SER A 8 -11.32 -9.10 -6.11
C SER A 8 -10.96 -10.30 -6.98
N GLY A 9 -10.61 -11.43 -6.34
CA GLY A 9 -9.98 -12.59 -6.99
C GLY A 9 -8.45 -12.51 -7.01
N GLY A 10 -7.88 -11.33 -6.76
CA GLY A 10 -6.43 -11.13 -6.75
C GLY A 10 -5.73 -11.58 -5.47
N LYS A 11 -4.39 -11.67 -5.57
CA LYS A 11 -3.48 -12.10 -4.50
C LYS A 11 -3.65 -11.29 -3.20
N ASP A 12 -3.91 -9.99 -3.31
CA ASP A 12 -3.89 -9.07 -2.16
C ASP A 12 -5.09 -9.30 -1.25
N SER A 13 -6.27 -9.45 -1.84
CA SER A 13 -7.49 -9.78 -1.10
C SER A 13 -7.36 -11.14 -0.39
N CYS A 14 -6.81 -12.15 -1.07
CA CYS A 14 -6.58 -13.48 -0.48
C CYS A 14 -5.55 -13.46 0.64
N TYR A 15 -4.45 -12.71 0.48
CA TYR A 15 -3.42 -12.61 1.50
C TYR A 15 -3.90 -11.80 2.71
N ASN A 16 -4.66 -10.73 2.52
CA ASN A 16 -5.22 -9.97 3.65
C ASN A 16 -6.24 -10.79 4.45
N MET A 17 -7.01 -11.68 3.81
CA MET A 17 -7.85 -12.66 4.52
C MET A 17 -6.99 -13.58 5.40
N LEU A 18 -5.86 -14.06 4.88
CA LEU A 18 -4.94 -14.91 5.63
C LEU A 18 -4.38 -14.20 6.87
N GLN A 19 -4.00 -12.92 6.73
CA GLN A 19 -3.58 -12.07 7.84
C GLN A 19 -4.69 -11.83 8.87
N CYS A 20 -5.93 -11.62 8.43
CA CYS A 20 -7.07 -11.50 9.35
C CYS A 20 -7.25 -12.78 10.19
N VAL A 21 -7.16 -13.96 9.56
CA VAL A 21 -7.26 -15.24 10.30
C VAL A 21 -6.06 -15.42 11.24
N GLY A 22 -4.85 -15.07 10.81
CA GLY A 22 -3.64 -15.08 11.65
C GLY A 22 -3.78 -14.21 12.91
N ALA A 23 -4.35 -13.01 12.75
CA ALA A 23 -4.66 -12.10 13.84
C ALA A 23 -5.83 -12.56 14.74
N GLY A 24 -6.42 -13.73 14.51
CA GLY A 24 -7.49 -14.30 15.31
C GLY A 24 -8.89 -13.79 14.93
N HIS A 25 -9.06 -13.23 13.74
CA HIS A 25 -10.36 -12.88 13.20
C HIS A 25 -10.99 -14.06 12.44
N THR A 26 -12.31 -14.06 12.29
CA THR A 26 -13.03 -15.11 11.58
C THR A 26 -13.67 -14.53 10.34
N ILE A 27 -13.29 -15.03 9.16
CA ILE A 27 -13.97 -14.67 7.92
C ILE A 27 -15.32 -15.40 7.88
N VAL A 28 -16.42 -14.66 7.79
CA VAL A 28 -17.78 -15.22 7.86
C VAL A 28 -18.55 -15.07 6.54
N ALA A 29 -18.10 -14.19 5.66
CA ALA A 29 -18.68 -13.96 4.35
C ALA A 29 -17.66 -13.33 3.40
N LEU A 30 -17.91 -13.47 2.10
CA LEU A 30 -17.20 -12.83 1.02
C LEU A 30 -18.10 -11.75 0.41
N ALA A 31 -17.52 -10.63 0.02
CA ALA A 31 -18.22 -9.52 -0.62
C ALA A 31 -17.44 -9.05 -1.84
N ASN A 32 -18.14 -8.86 -2.96
CA ASN A 32 -17.55 -8.43 -4.22
C ASN A 32 -18.46 -7.43 -4.93
N LEU A 33 -17.85 -6.37 -5.47
CA LEU A 33 -18.50 -5.48 -6.42
C LEU A 33 -18.15 -5.95 -7.84
N GLN A 34 -19.17 -6.07 -8.70
CA GLN A 34 -19.02 -6.62 -10.04
C GLN A 34 -19.47 -5.63 -11.12
N PRO A 35 -18.85 -5.64 -12.31
CA PRO A 35 -19.30 -4.84 -13.45
C PRO A 35 -20.68 -5.32 -13.95
N GLN A 36 -21.49 -4.40 -14.50
CA GLN A 36 -22.84 -4.74 -14.95
C GLN A 36 -22.88 -5.56 -16.26
N ASN A 37 -21.96 -5.32 -17.22
CA ASN A 37 -22.02 -5.92 -18.58
C ASN A 37 -20.68 -5.88 -19.38
N LYS A 38 -19.53 -5.67 -18.75
CA LYS A 38 -18.22 -5.65 -19.43
C LYS A 38 -17.18 -6.39 -18.60
N ASP A 39 -16.33 -7.17 -19.25
CA ASP A 39 -15.20 -7.85 -18.61
C ASP A 39 -14.13 -6.84 -18.12
N GLU A 40 -14.12 -5.64 -18.68
CA GLU A 40 -13.19 -4.57 -18.33
C GLU A 40 -13.94 -3.24 -18.18
N LEU A 41 -13.86 -2.64 -16.98
CA LEU A 41 -14.21 -1.25 -16.70
C LEU A 41 -12.98 -0.53 -16.16
N ASP A 42 -12.83 0.74 -16.52
CA ASP A 42 -11.85 1.65 -15.91
C ASP A 42 -12.37 2.07 -14.51
N SER A 43 -12.32 1.16 -13.54
CA SER A 43 -12.57 1.48 -12.12
C SER A 43 -11.23 1.64 -11.39
N TYR A 44 -11.09 2.73 -10.64
CA TYR A 44 -9.93 2.94 -9.76
C TYR A 44 -9.99 2.05 -8.51
N MET A 45 -11.17 1.55 -8.16
CA MET A 45 -11.42 0.81 -6.93
C MET A 45 -11.40 -0.71 -7.11
N TYR A 46 -11.88 -1.23 -8.24
CA TYR A 46 -12.22 -2.64 -8.35
C TYR A 46 -11.59 -3.33 -9.56
N GLN A 47 -10.99 -4.49 -9.29
CA GLN A 47 -10.56 -5.43 -10.33
C GLN A 47 -11.78 -5.94 -11.10
N THR A 48 -11.75 -5.83 -12.43
CA THR A 48 -12.85 -6.31 -13.29
C THR A 48 -12.48 -7.55 -14.10
N VAL A 49 -11.19 -7.72 -14.40
CA VAL A 49 -10.68 -8.92 -15.07
C VAL A 49 -10.68 -10.11 -14.09
N GLY A 50 -11.12 -11.27 -14.56
CA GLY A 50 -11.19 -12.49 -13.75
C GLY A 50 -12.47 -12.61 -12.90
N HIS A 51 -13.42 -11.68 -13.01
CA HIS A 51 -14.68 -11.74 -12.24
C HIS A 51 -15.50 -13.02 -12.50
N GLN A 52 -15.27 -13.70 -13.62
CA GLN A 52 -15.90 -14.96 -14.04
C GLN A 52 -15.65 -16.11 -13.05
N GLY A 53 -14.53 -16.07 -12.31
CA GLY A 53 -14.17 -17.11 -11.34
C GLY A 53 -14.59 -16.81 -9.90
N ILE A 54 -15.11 -15.62 -9.60
CA ILE A 54 -15.41 -15.18 -8.22
C ILE A 54 -16.51 -16.01 -7.57
N ASP A 55 -17.51 -16.45 -8.33
CA ASP A 55 -18.57 -17.29 -7.79
C ASP A 55 -18.03 -18.62 -7.24
N LEU A 56 -16.93 -19.12 -7.81
CA LEU A 56 -16.27 -20.34 -7.34
C LEU A 56 -15.61 -20.16 -5.97
N TYR A 57 -15.25 -18.93 -5.57
CA TYR A 57 -14.61 -18.68 -4.26
C TYR A 57 -15.56 -19.01 -3.10
N ALA A 58 -16.86 -18.78 -3.27
CA ALA A 58 -17.88 -19.11 -2.28
C ALA A 58 -17.84 -20.60 -1.94
N GLU A 59 -17.84 -21.44 -2.96
CA GLU A 59 -17.77 -22.89 -2.81
C GLU A 59 -16.36 -23.35 -2.40
N ALA A 60 -15.31 -22.72 -2.93
CA ALA A 60 -13.92 -23.03 -2.60
C ALA A 60 -13.65 -22.83 -1.10
N MET A 61 -14.14 -21.76 -0.51
CA MET A 61 -13.97 -21.46 0.92
C MET A 61 -15.08 -22.07 1.80
N GLY A 62 -16.24 -22.39 1.21
CA GLY A 62 -17.43 -22.81 1.95
C GLY A 62 -18.05 -21.66 2.74
N LEU A 63 -18.08 -20.45 2.16
CA LEU A 63 -18.60 -19.22 2.77
C LEU A 63 -19.67 -18.58 1.88
N PRO A 64 -20.65 -17.86 2.46
CA PRO A 64 -21.61 -17.09 1.67
C PRO A 64 -20.91 -15.97 0.91
N LEU A 65 -21.33 -15.73 -0.34
CA LEU A 65 -20.83 -14.67 -1.20
C LEU A 65 -21.94 -13.67 -1.51
N TYR A 66 -21.65 -12.40 -1.24
CA TYR A 66 -22.51 -11.27 -1.53
C TYR A 66 -21.94 -10.49 -2.70
N ARG A 67 -22.72 -10.36 -3.77
CA ARG A 67 -22.31 -9.59 -4.96
C ARG A 67 -23.28 -8.44 -5.20
N GLU A 68 -22.73 -7.25 -5.44
CA GLU A 68 -23.48 -6.06 -5.82
C GLU A 68 -22.93 -5.57 -7.16
N VAL A 69 -23.82 -5.11 -8.04
CA VAL A 69 -23.43 -4.54 -9.32
C VAL A 69 -22.95 -3.10 -9.10
N ILE A 70 -21.81 -2.76 -9.69
CA ILE A 70 -21.32 -1.38 -9.75
C ILE A 70 -22.26 -0.60 -10.68
N SER A 71 -22.99 0.34 -10.09
CA SER A 71 -23.94 1.24 -10.75
C SER A 71 -23.46 2.69 -10.73
N GLY A 72 -22.66 3.06 -9.73
CA GLY A 72 -22.03 4.36 -9.64
C GLY A 72 -20.79 4.47 -10.50
N VAL A 73 -20.25 5.69 -10.56
CA VAL A 73 -18.96 6.01 -11.21
C VAL A 73 -18.04 6.69 -10.19
N ALA A 74 -16.75 6.79 -10.46
CA ALA A 74 -15.82 7.51 -9.57
C ALA A 74 -16.04 9.03 -9.67
N VAL A 75 -16.98 9.58 -8.90
CA VAL A 75 -17.37 11.00 -8.90
C VAL A 75 -16.46 11.79 -7.95
N ASP A 76 -16.43 11.42 -6.67
CA ASP A 76 -15.53 12.06 -5.71
C ASP A 76 -14.16 11.38 -5.77
N GLN A 77 -13.19 12.08 -6.35
CA GLN A 77 -11.81 11.63 -6.47
C GLN A 77 -10.87 12.33 -5.49
N GLY A 78 -11.42 13.03 -4.50
CA GLY A 78 -10.67 13.72 -3.46
C GLY A 78 -9.86 12.77 -2.57
N ARG A 79 -8.94 13.38 -1.79
CA ARG A 79 -8.14 12.69 -0.76
C ARG A 79 -9.01 12.09 0.33
N TYR A 80 -10.07 12.79 0.71
CA TYR A 80 -11.11 12.31 1.60
C TYR A 80 -12.35 12.05 0.77
N TYR A 81 -13.10 11.03 1.14
CA TYR A 81 -14.36 10.72 0.49
C TYR A 81 -15.52 11.34 1.26
N ASN A 82 -16.38 12.08 0.55
CA ASN A 82 -17.66 12.52 1.06
C ASN A 82 -18.77 11.71 0.37
N PRO A 83 -19.79 11.22 1.10
CA PRO A 83 -20.89 10.48 0.49
C PRO A 83 -21.50 11.26 -0.69
N THR A 84 -21.35 10.70 -1.88
CA THR A 84 -21.68 11.37 -3.14
C THR A 84 -22.70 10.54 -3.91
N GLU A 85 -23.75 11.20 -4.40
CA GLU A 85 -24.82 10.52 -5.14
C GLU A 85 -24.28 9.94 -6.45
N ASN A 86 -24.66 8.70 -6.77
CA ASN A 86 -24.20 7.93 -7.93
C ASN A 86 -22.69 7.62 -7.94
N ASP A 87 -22.03 7.64 -6.78
CA ASP A 87 -20.63 7.22 -6.66
C ASP A 87 -20.50 5.70 -6.40
N GLU A 88 -19.48 5.06 -6.98
CA GLU A 88 -19.20 3.62 -6.80
C GLU A 88 -18.97 3.22 -5.32
N VAL A 89 -18.53 4.16 -4.48
CA VAL A 89 -18.35 3.93 -3.04
C VAL A 89 -19.70 3.74 -2.32
N GLU A 90 -20.79 4.34 -2.81
CA GLU A 90 -22.12 4.10 -2.25
C GLU A 90 -22.66 2.71 -2.62
N ASP A 91 -22.15 2.08 -3.69
CA ASP A 91 -22.44 0.69 -4.02
C ASP A 91 -21.81 -0.25 -2.99
N LEU A 92 -20.58 0.05 -2.56
CA LEU A 92 -19.92 -0.66 -1.46
C LEU A 92 -20.69 -0.50 -0.15
N TYR A 93 -21.20 0.71 0.14
CA TYR A 93 -22.03 0.94 1.32
C TYR A 93 -23.27 0.04 1.31
N ARG A 94 -24.01 -0.02 0.20
CA ARG A 94 -25.21 -0.87 0.09
C ARG A 94 -24.88 -2.35 0.20
N LEU A 95 -23.79 -2.80 -0.44
CA LEU A 95 -23.32 -4.17 -0.34
C LEU A 95 -23.04 -4.56 1.12
N LEU A 96 -22.21 -3.79 1.82
CA LEU A 96 -21.85 -4.07 3.20
C LEU A 96 -23.04 -3.95 4.15
N LYS A 97 -23.94 -3.00 3.90
CA LYS A 97 -25.18 -2.86 4.67
C LYS A 97 -26.05 -4.12 4.56
N ARG A 98 -26.21 -4.67 3.36
CA ARG A 98 -26.92 -5.94 3.13
C ARG A 98 -26.25 -7.12 3.86
N VAL A 99 -24.92 -7.18 3.86
CA VAL A 99 -24.20 -8.22 4.63
C VAL A 99 -24.51 -8.10 6.12
N MET A 100 -24.51 -6.88 6.68
CA MET A 100 -24.85 -6.63 8.09
C MET A 100 -26.29 -7.00 8.45
N ASP A 101 -27.22 -6.82 7.51
CA ASP A 101 -28.62 -7.14 7.76
C ASP A 101 -28.86 -8.66 7.84
N ASP A 102 -28.04 -9.45 7.14
CA ASP A 102 -28.11 -10.92 7.12
C ASP A 102 -27.18 -11.60 8.16
N LEU A 103 -26.05 -10.98 8.48
CA LEU A 103 -24.99 -11.55 9.30
C LEU A 103 -24.47 -10.54 10.32
N ASP A 104 -24.22 -11.01 11.54
CA ASP A 104 -23.48 -10.25 12.54
C ASP A 104 -22.01 -10.14 12.12
N ILE A 105 -21.61 -8.95 11.67
CA ILE A 105 -20.23 -8.60 11.29
C ILE A 105 -19.77 -7.38 12.05
N GLU A 106 -18.49 -7.36 12.40
CA GLU A 106 -17.84 -6.31 13.19
C GLU A 106 -16.73 -5.62 12.39
N ALA A 107 -16.24 -6.27 11.33
CA ALA A 107 -15.08 -5.80 10.57
C ALA A 107 -15.16 -6.16 9.08
N VAL A 108 -14.37 -5.43 8.29
CA VAL A 108 -14.21 -5.62 6.84
C VAL A 108 -12.74 -5.82 6.52
N SER A 109 -12.40 -6.94 5.88
CA SER A 109 -11.04 -7.20 5.38
C SER A 109 -10.84 -6.51 4.03
N CYS A 110 -9.80 -5.67 3.92
CA CYS A 110 -9.46 -4.87 2.73
C CYS A 110 -8.01 -5.12 2.29
N GLY A 111 -7.82 -5.52 1.03
CA GLY A 111 -6.51 -5.88 0.46
C GLY A 111 -5.67 -4.71 -0.07
N ALA A 112 -5.93 -3.46 0.31
CA ALA A 112 -5.16 -2.31 -0.18
C ALA A 112 -3.73 -2.30 0.39
N ILE A 113 -2.70 -2.20 -0.47
CA ILE A 113 -1.29 -2.13 -0.04
C ILE A 113 -0.83 -0.68 0.04
N LEU A 114 -0.82 0.07 -1.05
CA LEU A 114 -0.29 1.44 -1.05
C LEU A 114 -1.36 2.50 -1.34
N SER A 115 -2.44 2.12 -2.03
CA SER A 115 -3.50 3.05 -2.44
C SER A 115 -4.27 3.62 -1.24
N ASP A 116 -3.94 4.87 -0.87
CA ASP A 116 -4.72 5.66 0.08
C ASP A 116 -6.14 5.92 -0.45
N TYR A 117 -6.30 6.04 -1.77
CA TYR A 117 -7.60 6.23 -2.42
C TYR A 117 -8.58 5.10 -2.07
N GLN A 118 -8.13 3.84 -2.22
CA GLN A 118 -8.94 2.66 -1.94
C GLN A 118 -9.21 2.51 -0.43
N ARG A 119 -8.16 2.61 0.39
CA ARG A 119 -8.29 2.44 1.84
C ARG A 119 -9.25 3.46 2.45
N VAL A 120 -9.11 4.75 2.12
CA VAL A 120 -9.94 5.82 2.70
C VAL A 120 -11.42 5.64 2.37
N ARG A 121 -11.74 5.16 1.16
CA ARG A 121 -13.14 4.91 0.75
C ARG A 121 -13.74 3.73 1.51
N VAL A 122 -13.00 2.63 1.66
CA VAL A 122 -13.44 1.49 2.46
C VAL A 122 -13.60 1.89 3.93
N GLU A 123 -12.65 2.65 4.49
CA GLU A 123 -12.72 3.17 5.87
C GLU A 123 -13.91 4.08 6.08
N ASN A 124 -14.22 4.97 5.13
CA ASN A 124 -15.40 5.84 5.22
C ASN A 124 -16.70 5.03 5.32
N VAL A 125 -16.85 4.01 4.47
CA VAL A 125 -18.00 3.13 4.50
C VAL A 125 -18.06 2.36 5.83
N CYS A 126 -16.94 1.80 6.28
CA CYS A 126 -16.84 1.09 7.55
C CYS A 126 -17.26 1.98 8.73
N GLN A 127 -16.73 3.20 8.78
CA GLN A 127 -17.05 4.18 9.84
C GLN A 127 -18.55 4.49 9.88
N ARG A 128 -19.18 4.72 8.72
CA ARG A 128 -20.63 4.99 8.62
C ARG A 128 -21.49 3.81 9.05
N LEU A 129 -20.98 2.59 8.93
CA LEU A 129 -21.64 1.34 9.31
C LEU A 129 -21.27 0.85 10.71
N GLY A 130 -20.33 1.50 11.40
CA GLY A 130 -19.82 1.06 12.69
C GLY A 130 -18.96 -0.20 12.62
N LEU A 131 -18.32 -0.46 11.48
CA LEU A 131 -17.41 -1.57 11.25
C LEU A 131 -15.94 -1.13 11.36
N VAL A 132 -15.07 -2.07 11.68
CA VAL A 132 -13.61 -1.86 11.66
C VAL A 132 -13.03 -2.25 10.29
N CYS A 133 -12.24 -1.37 9.67
CA CYS A 133 -11.49 -1.72 8.47
C CYS A 133 -10.18 -2.43 8.83
N LEU A 134 -9.96 -3.63 8.32
CA LEU A 134 -8.78 -4.46 8.54
C LEU A 134 -7.92 -4.48 7.26
N ALA A 135 -6.97 -3.56 7.18
CA ALA A 135 -6.04 -3.40 6.05
C ALA A 135 -4.60 -3.72 6.47
N TYR A 136 -4.30 -5.00 6.72
CA TYR A 136 -2.99 -5.45 7.25
C TYR A 136 -1.83 -5.24 6.27
N LEU A 137 -2.12 -5.09 4.99
CA LEU A 137 -1.09 -4.92 3.96
C LEU A 137 -0.70 -3.45 3.78
N TRP A 138 -1.45 -2.52 4.36
CA TRP A 138 -1.29 -1.11 4.06
C TRP A 138 0.08 -0.58 4.49
N ARG A 139 0.75 0.12 3.56
CA ARG A 139 2.10 0.70 3.67
C ARG A 139 3.21 -0.30 4.03
N ARG A 140 2.98 -1.60 3.89
CA ARG A 140 4.04 -2.60 4.03
C ARG A 140 4.97 -2.59 2.82
N ASN A 141 6.20 -3.08 3.00
CA ASN A 141 7.18 -3.21 1.93
C ASN A 141 6.69 -4.22 0.87
N GLN A 142 6.54 -3.76 -0.37
CA GLN A 142 5.96 -4.56 -1.45
C GLN A 142 6.84 -5.74 -1.88
N LYS A 143 8.19 -5.62 -1.79
CA LYS A 143 9.09 -6.74 -2.11
C LYS A 143 8.92 -7.87 -1.10
N GLU A 144 8.88 -7.50 0.18
CA GLU A 144 8.65 -8.45 1.28
C GLU A 144 7.26 -9.07 1.18
N LEU A 145 6.22 -8.24 0.97
CA LEU A 145 4.85 -8.72 0.80
C LEU A 145 4.73 -9.76 -0.31
N LEU A 146 5.28 -9.50 -1.51
CA LEU A 146 5.22 -10.46 -2.61
C LEU A 146 5.89 -11.77 -2.23
N GLN A 147 7.06 -11.71 -1.59
CA GLN A 147 7.78 -12.90 -1.11
C GLN A 147 6.98 -13.66 -0.05
N GLU A 148 6.34 -12.96 0.88
CA GLU A 148 5.52 -13.56 1.93
C GLU A 148 4.25 -14.21 1.37
N MET A 149 3.59 -13.58 0.38
CA MET A 149 2.44 -14.15 -0.31
C MET A 149 2.79 -15.51 -0.91
N ILE A 150 3.93 -15.58 -1.63
CA ILE A 150 4.43 -16.82 -2.23
C ILE A 150 4.75 -17.84 -1.13
N ALA A 151 5.49 -17.44 -0.09
CA ALA A 151 5.88 -18.33 1.01
C ALA A 151 4.67 -18.84 1.83
N SER A 152 3.59 -18.07 1.88
CA SER A 152 2.35 -18.41 2.58
C SER A 152 1.37 -19.21 1.72
N GLY A 153 1.79 -19.68 0.54
CA GLY A 153 0.99 -20.55 -0.32
C GLY A 153 -0.16 -19.84 -1.02
N ILE A 154 -0.01 -18.54 -1.32
CA ILE A 154 -0.92 -17.85 -2.24
C ILE A 154 -0.57 -18.29 -3.67
N GLU A 155 -1.30 -19.26 -4.20
CA GLU A 155 -1.14 -19.74 -5.57
C GLU A 155 -1.98 -18.87 -6.52
N ALA A 156 -1.41 -17.74 -6.94
CA ALA A 156 -2.03 -16.86 -7.91
C ALA A 156 -1.28 -16.82 -9.23
N ILE A 157 -2.03 -16.61 -10.32
CA ILE A 157 -1.50 -16.42 -11.67
C ILE A 157 -1.74 -15.00 -12.16
N ILE A 158 -0.87 -14.53 -13.06
CA ILE A 158 -1.02 -13.25 -13.73
C ILE A 158 -2.11 -13.36 -14.79
N ILE A 159 -3.15 -12.54 -14.69
CA ILE A 159 -4.31 -12.56 -15.61
C ILE A 159 -4.47 -11.29 -16.42
N LYS A 160 -3.76 -10.22 -16.08
CA LYS A 160 -3.66 -8.99 -16.86
C LYS A 160 -2.25 -8.46 -16.77
N VAL A 161 -1.75 -7.88 -17.84
CA VAL A 161 -0.55 -7.04 -17.82
C VAL A 161 -0.81 -5.77 -18.64
N ALA A 162 -0.29 -4.65 -18.15
CA ALA A 162 -0.50 -3.33 -18.74
C ALA A 162 0.71 -2.39 -18.52
N ALA A 163 1.92 -2.94 -18.41
CA ALA A 163 3.11 -2.16 -18.09
C ALA A 163 4.31 -2.50 -18.99
N LEU A 164 5.18 -1.50 -19.17
CA LEU A 164 6.47 -1.68 -19.82
C LEU A 164 7.27 -2.78 -19.13
N GLY A 165 7.83 -3.69 -19.94
CA GLY A 165 8.58 -4.84 -19.44
C GLY A 165 7.73 -6.09 -19.19
N LEU A 166 6.40 -5.99 -19.27
CA LEU A 166 5.49 -7.14 -19.22
C LEU A 166 4.87 -7.40 -20.61
N ASP A 167 5.35 -8.46 -21.27
CA ASP A 167 4.75 -9.00 -22.49
C ASP A 167 3.55 -9.92 -22.17
N PRO A 168 2.32 -9.62 -22.65
CA PRO A 168 1.16 -10.48 -22.48
C PRO A 168 1.36 -11.92 -22.96
N LYS A 169 2.09 -12.13 -24.06
CA LYS A 169 2.29 -13.46 -24.67
C LYS A 169 3.25 -14.34 -23.86
N VAL A 170 4.07 -13.73 -23.01
CA VAL A 170 5.06 -14.41 -22.17
C VAL A 170 4.56 -14.57 -20.75
N HIS A 171 4.04 -13.49 -20.15
CA HIS A 171 3.82 -13.41 -18.71
C HIS A 171 2.42 -13.82 -18.26
N LEU A 172 1.41 -13.74 -19.13
CA LEU A 172 0.05 -14.14 -18.75
C LEU A 172 -0.03 -15.64 -18.46
N GLY A 173 -0.60 -15.96 -17.31
CA GLY A 173 -0.73 -17.32 -16.79
C GLY A 173 0.50 -17.84 -16.03
N MET A 174 1.57 -17.05 -15.91
CA MET A 174 2.67 -17.38 -14.99
C MET A 174 2.18 -17.29 -13.54
N THR A 175 2.71 -18.16 -12.68
CA THR A 175 2.47 -18.08 -11.23
C THR A 175 3.25 -16.91 -10.62
N LEU A 176 2.84 -16.46 -9.43
CA LEU A 176 3.58 -15.43 -8.68
C LEU A 176 5.05 -15.84 -8.45
N SER A 177 5.31 -17.10 -8.10
CA SER A 177 6.69 -17.59 -7.90
C SER A 177 7.52 -17.56 -9.17
N ASP A 178 6.92 -17.89 -10.32
CA ASP A 178 7.65 -17.94 -11.59
C ASP A 178 7.98 -16.54 -12.11
N ILE A 179 7.06 -15.58 -11.94
CA ILE A 179 7.24 -14.23 -12.46
C ILE A 179 8.03 -13.30 -11.52
N GLN A 180 8.08 -13.60 -10.21
CA GLN A 180 8.71 -12.73 -9.21
C GLN A 180 10.14 -12.27 -9.58
N PRO A 181 11.07 -13.14 -10.05
CA PRO A 181 12.41 -12.70 -10.42
C PRO A 181 12.39 -11.65 -11.55
N HIS A 182 11.46 -11.80 -12.51
CA HIS A 182 11.29 -10.85 -13.60
C HIS A 182 10.76 -9.51 -13.09
N LEU A 183 9.75 -9.52 -12.20
CA LEU A 183 9.20 -8.30 -11.60
C LEU A 183 10.26 -7.48 -10.86
N LEU A 184 11.16 -8.13 -10.12
CA LEU A 184 12.27 -7.46 -9.42
C LEU A 184 13.22 -6.76 -10.39
N VAL A 185 13.55 -7.41 -11.51
CA VAL A 185 14.39 -6.79 -12.56
C VAL A 185 13.65 -5.64 -13.25
N MET A 186 12.34 -5.76 -13.50
CA MET A 186 11.56 -4.69 -14.12
C MET A 186 11.39 -3.49 -13.19
N GLN A 187 11.29 -3.71 -11.87
CA GLN A 187 11.31 -2.62 -10.90
C GLN A 187 12.61 -1.83 -10.97
N GLU A 188 13.76 -2.50 -11.01
CA GLU A 188 15.07 -1.83 -11.10
C GLU A 188 15.26 -1.07 -12.42
N LYS A 189 14.77 -1.62 -13.53
CA LYS A 189 14.94 -1.03 -14.87
C LYS A 189 13.94 0.06 -15.20
N TYR A 190 12.68 -0.12 -14.82
CA TYR A 190 11.55 0.68 -15.29
C TYR A 190 10.69 1.26 -14.18
N GLY A 191 11.04 1.02 -12.91
CA GLY A 191 10.26 1.51 -11.77
C GLY A 191 8.92 0.78 -11.58
N LEU A 192 8.74 -0.40 -12.19
CA LEU A 192 7.53 -1.21 -12.07
C LEU A 192 7.23 -1.54 -10.60
N ASN A 193 5.97 -1.39 -10.18
CA ASN A 193 5.55 -1.82 -8.86
C ASN A 193 5.50 -3.35 -8.78
N VAL A 194 6.31 -3.95 -7.90
CA VAL A 194 6.40 -5.42 -7.78
C VAL A 194 5.10 -6.06 -7.30
N CYS A 195 4.24 -5.33 -6.60
CA CYS A 195 2.90 -5.79 -6.23
C CYS A 195 1.81 -5.41 -7.24
N GLY A 196 2.12 -4.68 -8.31
CA GLY A 196 1.13 -4.29 -9.33
C GLY A 196 0.12 -3.24 -8.88
N GLU A 197 0.44 -2.45 -7.84
CA GLU A 197 -0.47 -1.44 -7.26
C GLU A 197 -0.95 -0.36 -8.24
N GLY A 198 -0.14 -0.05 -9.27
CA GLY A 198 -0.47 0.92 -10.30
C GLY A 198 -1.32 0.34 -11.43
N GLY A 199 -1.78 -0.91 -11.31
CA GLY A 199 -2.44 -1.64 -12.38
C GLY A 199 -1.48 -2.23 -13.41
N GLU A 200 -0.19 -2.36 -13.07
CA GLU A 200 0.82 -2.93 -13.98
C GLU A 200 0.48 -4.37 -14.37
N TYR A 201 -0.08 -5.11 -13.43
CA TYR A 201 -0.62 -6.44 -13.65
C TYR A 201 -1.74 -6.74 -12.66
N GLU A 202 -2.64 -7.64 -13.04
CA GLU A 202 -3.66 -8.19 -12.13
C GLU A 202 -3.47 -9.70 -11.99
N THR A 203 -3.95 -10.23 -10.87
CA THR A 203 -3.83 -11.66 -10.55
C THR A 203 -5.16 -12.32 -10.29
N PHE A 204 -5.18 -13.64 -10.44
CA PHE A 204 -6.29 -14.48 -10.01
C PHE A 204 -5.74 -15.63 -9.16
N THR A 205 -6.23 -15.75 -7.92
CA THR A 205 -5.80 -16.77 -6.97
C THR A 205 -6.54 -18.08 -7.26
N LEU A 206 -5.79 -19.13 -7.60
CA LEU A 206 -6.30 -20.46 -7.87
C LEU A 206 -6.39 -21.29 -6.59
N ASP A 207 -5.44 -21.07 -5.69
CA ASP A 207 -5.45 -21.71 -4.39
C ASP A 207 -4.82 -20.87 -3.27
N CYS A 208 -5.29 -21.08 -2.05
CA CYS A 208 -4.63 -20.59 -0.85
C CYS A 208 -4.97 -21.47 0.36
N PRO A 209 -4.29 -21.30 1.52
CA PRO A 209 -4.55 -22.12 2.71
C PRO A 209 -6.01 -22.05 3.19
N LEU A 210 -6.71 -20.93 2.95
CA LEU A 210 -8.11 -20.76 3.36
C LEU A 210 -9.11 -21.50 2.45
N PHE A 211 -8.68 -22.00 1.30
CA PHE A 211 -9.55 -22.70 0.36
C PHE A 211 -9.64 -24.19 0.73
N ARG A 212 -10.86 -24.73 0.77
CA ARG A 212 -11.17 -26.16 0.95
C ARG A 212 -11.10 -26.94 -0.37
N LYS A 213 -11.37 -26.25 -1.48
CA LYS A 213 -11.22 -26.75 -2.85
C LYS A 213 -10.34 -25.79 -3.63
N ARG A 214 -9.48 -26.31 -4.50
CA ARG A 214 -8.67 -25.49 -5.40
C ARG A 214 -9.43 -25.23 -6.71
N LEU A 215 -9.13 -24.12 -7.37
CA LEU A 215 -9.64 -23.82 -8.70
C LEU A 215 -8.65 -24.35 -9.74
N VAL A 216 -9.16 -25.05 -10.74
CA VAL A 216 -8.36 -25.60 -11.84
C VAL A 216 -8.80 -24.96 -13.15
N ILE A 217 -7.82 -24.58 -13.97
CA ILE A 217 -8.04 -23.96 -15.28
C ILE A 217 -8.30 -25.06 -16.31
N ASP A 218 -9.52 -25.07 -16.85
CA ASP A 218 -9.91 -25.95 -17.95
C ASP A 218 -9.47 -25.41 -19.30
N ASP A 219 -9.62 -24.10 -19.47
CA ASP A 219 -9.38 -23.40 -20.73
C ASP A 219 -9.01 -21.95 -20.43
N LYS A 220 -8.19 -21.36 -21.30
CA LYS A 220 -7.80 -19.96 -21.20
C LYS A 220 -7.70 -19.33 -22.58
N GLU A 221 -8.28 -18.15 -22.72
CA GLU A 221 -8.23 -17.35 -23.94
C GLU A 221 -7.41 -16.09 -23.69
N LEU A 222 -6.42 -15.85 -24.54
CA LEU A 222 -5.64 -14.62 -24.53
C LEU A 222 -6.36 -13.54 -25.33
N VAL A 223 -6.69 -12.43 -24.68
CA VAL A 223 -7.24 -11.24 -25.30
C VAL A 223 -6.19 -10.13 -25.26
N ILE A 224 -5.85 -9.59 -26.42
CA ILE A 224 -4.99 -8.40 -26.52
C ILE A 224 -5.89 -7.18 -26.67
N HIS A 225 -5.88 -6.31 -25.68
CA HIS A 225 -6.67 -5.08 -25.67
C HIS A 225 -5.98 -4.00 -26.52
N SER A 226 -4.66 -3.86 -26.38
CA SER A 226 -3.84 -2.90 -27.13
C SER A 226 -2.49 -3.51 -27.50
N GLU A 227 -2.21 -3.59 -28.81
CA GLU A 227 -0.88 -3.93 -29.32
C GLU A 227 -0.03 -2.66 -29.46
N ASP A 228 0.45 -2.15 -28.34
CA ASP A 228 1.48 -1.10 -28.32
C ASP A 228 2.88 -1.76 -28.37
N PRO A 229 3.79 -1.32 -29.26
CA PRO A 229 5.15 -1.85 -29.35
C PRO A 229 6.00 -1.73 -28.07
N ILE A 230 5.61 -0.85 -27.15
CA ILE A 230 6.32 -0.50 -25.92
C ILE A 230 5.61 -1.07 -24.69
N ALA A 231 4.29 -0.96 -24.62
CA ALA A 231 3.50 -1.43 -23.46
C ALA A 231 2.18 -2.07 -23.90
N SER A 232 2.27 -3.28 -24.47
CA SER A 232 1.09 -4.05 -24.87
C SER A 232 0.22 -4.38 -23.66
N VAL A 233 -1.09 -4.21 -23.80
CA VAL A 233 -2.09 -4.54 -22.78
C VAL A 233 -2.82 -5.81 -23.19
N GLY A 234 -2.83 -6.80 -22.30
CA GLY A 234 -3.56 -8.04 -22.53
C GLY A 234 -4.01 -8.70 -21.25
N TYR A 235 -5.02 -9.56 -21.37
CA TYR A 235 -5.59 -10.29 -20.26
C TYR A 235 -6.04 -11.70 -20.65
N LEU A 236 -6.33 -12.52 -19.65
CA LEU A 236 -6.85 -13.88 -19.80
C LEU A 236 -8.32 -13.97 -19.40
N ASN A 237 -9.13 -14.55 -20.28
CA ASN A 237 -10.43 -15.11 -19.92
C ASN A 237 -10.23 -16.57 -19.50
N LEU A 238 -10.76 -16.94 -18.34
CA LEU A 238 -10.51 -18.26 -17.73
C LEU A 238 -11.82 -19.05 -17.62
N LYS A 239 -11.79 -20.31 -18.03
CA LYS A 239 -12.80 -21.30 -17.64
C LYS A 239 -12.22 -22.19 -16.55
N LEU A 240 -12.99 -22.32 -15.47
CA LEU A 240 -12.51 -22.88 -14.22
C LEU A 240 -13.51 -23.89 -13.67
N HIS A 241 -13.00 -24.90 -12.98
CA HIS A 241 -13.80 -25.76 -12.11
C HIS A 241 -13.10 -25.94 -10.75
N LEU A 242 -13.83 -26.53 -9.80
CA LEU A 242 -13.32 -26.80 -8.45
C LEU A 242 -12.92 -28.26 -8.29
N GLU A 243 -11.74 -28.47 -7.71
CA GLU A 243 -11.27 -29.78 -7.26
C GLU A 243 -11.08 -29.82 -5.75
N THR A 244 -11.55 -30.90 -5.13
CA THR A 244 -11.37 -31.12 -3.70
C THR A 244 -9.90 -31.37 -3.36
N LYS A 245 -9.40 -30.71 -2.32
CA LYS A 245 -8.05 -30.96 -1.80
C LYS A 245 -8.00 -32.29 -1.05
N GLU A 246 -6.86 -32.98 -1.10
CA GLU A 246 -6.64 -34.24 -0.38
C GLU A 246 -6.89 -34.09 1.14
N ASN A 247 -6.61 -32.90 1.70
CA ASN A 247 -6.75 -32.59 3.13
C ASN A 247 -8.03 -31.82 3.48
N SER A 248 -9.08 -31.88 2.65
CA SER A 248 -10.31 -31.07 2.78
C SER A 248 -11.14 -31.26 4.06
N GLY A 249 -10.75 -32.19 4.96
CA GLY A 249 -11.38 -32.44 6.26
C GLY A 249 -10.57 -32.00 7.48
N GLU A 250 -9.34 -31.53 7.31
CA GLU A 250 -8.51 -31.05 8.42
C GLU A 250 -8.78 -29.56 8.72
N PRO A 251 -8.61 -29.12 9.99
CA PRO A 251 -8.68 -27.69 10.30
C PRO A 251 -7.64 -26.94 9.46
N THR A 252 -8.03 -25.81 8.87
CA THR A 252 -7.10 -24.94 8.14
C THR A 252 -5.93 -24.55 9.03
N GLN A 253 -4.75 -25.10 8.73
CA GLN A 253 -3.51 -24.69 9.38
C GLN A 253 -2.92 -23.53 8.59
N LEU A 254 -2.72 -22.41 9.28
CA LEU A 254 -2.01 -21.29 8.67
C LEU A 254 -0.53 -21.65 8.51
N PRO A 255 0.09 -21.23 7.39
CA PRO A 255 1.54 -21.32 7.26
C PRO A 255 2.25 -20.60 8.41
N PRO A 256 3.40 -21.11 8.89
CA PRO A 256 4.16 -20.49 9.98
C PRO A 256 4.70 -19.09 9.62
N THR A 257 4.69 -18.73 8.33
CA THR A 257 5.04 -17.39 7.84
C THR A 257 3.98 -16.34 8.13
N VAL A 258 2.74 -16.75 8.43
CA VAL A 258 1.66 -15.83 8.76
C VAL A 258 1.73 -15.50 10.25
N LYS A 259 1.88 -14.21 10.56
CA LYS A 259 1.89 -13.72 11.94
C LYS A 259 0.60 -14.12 12.65
N ASN A 260 0.75 -14.71 13.83
CA ASN A 260 -0.36 -15.00 14.72
C ASN A 260 -0.64 -13.79 15.63
N SER A 261 -1.77 -13.83 16.35
CA SER A 261 -2.15 -12.75 17.28
C SER A 261 -1.10 -12.43 18.34
N LEU A 262 -0.31 -13.41 18.79
CA LEU A 262 0.74 -13.20 19.78
C LEU A 262 1.95 -12.49 19.18
N ASP A 263 2.28 -12.76 17.91
CA ASP A 263 3.34 -12.06 17.18
C ASP A 263 3.02 -10.56 17.08
N PHE A 264 1.77 -10.20 16.79
CA PHE A 264 1.34 -8.80 16.78
C PHE A 264 1.43 -8.12 18.15
N VAL A 265 1.15 -8.86 19.23
CA VAL A 265 1.30 -8.35 20.61
C VAL A 265 2.78 -8.14 20.95
N ASN A 266 3.65 -9.04 20.50
CA ASN A 266 5.09 -8.91 20.70
C ASN A 266 5.66 -7.71 19.91
N ASP A 267 5.25 -7.53 18.66
CA ASP A 267 5.65 -6.36 17.85
C ASP A 267 5.27 -5.03 18.55
N LEU A 268 4.06 -4.96 19.14
CA LEU A 268 3.63 -3.79 19.90
C LEU A 268 4.51 -3.56 21.14
N ASN A 269 4.84 -4.62 21.88
CA ASN A 269 5.72 -4.50 23.03
C ASN A 269 7.11 -4.02 22.59
N ASP A 270 7.68 -4.58 21.52
CA ASP A 270 8.99 -4.19 21.00
C ASP A 270 9.01 -2.72 20.57
N THR A 271 7.94 -2.20 19.94
CA THR A 271 7.84 -0.77 19.58
C THR A 271 7.72 0.16 20.81
N VAL A 272 7.02 -0.27 21.86
CA VAL A 272 6.93 0.51 23.11
C VAL A 272 8.27 0.57 23.83
N PHE A 273 9.10 -0.48 23.71
CA PHE A 273 10.45 -0.48 24.28
C PHE A 273 11.48 0.24 23.39
N SER A 274 11.32 0.25 22.07
CA SER A 274 12.20 1.01 21.16
C SER A 274 12.01 2.52 21.28
N ASP A 275 10.77 2.98 21.44
CA ASP A 275 10.48 4.41 21.62
C ASP A 275 10.97 4.95 22.98
N ILE A 276 11.20 4.07 23.97
CA ILE A 276 11.81 4.43 25.26
C ILE A 276 13.35 4.43 25.15
N SER A 277 13.94 3.64 24.25
CA SER A 277 15.41 3.61 24.06
C SER A 277 15.97 4.76 23.22
N ASP A 278 15.12 5.47 22.46
CA ASP A 278 15.54 6.57 21.57
C ASP A 278 15.39 7.97 22.21
N ILE A 279 15.00 8.06 23.49
CA ILE A 279 15.17 9.30 24.24
C ILE A 279 16.62 9.31 24.74
N GLU A 280 17.50 10.06 24.07
CA GLU A 280 18.77 10.51 24.66
C GLU A 280 18.45 11.44 25.84
N LEU A 281 18.05 10.84 26.95
CA LEU A 281 17.89 11.52 28.23
C LEU A 281 19.28 12.01 28.64
N SER A 282 19.39 13.30 28.90
CA SER A 282 20.61 13.86 29.48
C SER A 282 20.92 13.14 30.81
N GLU A 283 22.19 13.10 31.24
CA GLU A 283 22.57 12.51 32.54
C GLU A 283 21.73 13.09 33.70
N SER A 284 21.26 14.33 33.56
CA SER A 284 20.38 15.01 34.53
C SER A 284 18.94 14.48 34.56
N GLU A 285 18.41 14.00 33.44
CA GLU A 285 17.06 13.41 33.35
C GLU A 285 17.07 11.95 33.79
N LEU A 286 18.16 11.22 33.51
CA LEU A 286 18.41 9.90 34.07
C LEU A 286 18.51 9.95 35.60
N GLU A 287 19.22 10.93 36.18
CA GLU A 287 19.23 11.13 37.64
C GLU A 287 17.85 11.50 38.21
N SER A 288 17.03 12.22 37.45
CA SER A 288 15.69 12.61 37.88
C SER A 288 14.73 11.42 37.90
N ILE A 289 14.86 10.53 36.92
CA ILE A 289 14.12 9.25 36.85
C ILE A 289 14.61 8.30 37.93
N GLU A 290 15.92 8.19 38.16
CA GLU A 290 16.48 7.37 39.25
C GLU A 290 16.04 7.88 40.63
N LYS A 291 15.89 9.20 40.82
CA LYS A 291 15.33 9.79 42.04
C LYS A 291 13.82 9.52 42.19
N LEU A 292 13.07 9.50 41.09
CA LEU A 292 11.65 9.14 41.06
C LEU A 292 11.42 7.64 41.33
N GLU A 293 12.30 6.77 40.83
CA GLU A 293 12.28 5.33 41.11
C GLU A 293 12.72 5.02 42.54
N LYS A 294 13.79 5.66 43.05
CA LYS A 294 14.20 5.57 44.47
C LYS A 294 13.13 6.11 45.42
N GLY A 295 12.40 7.18 45.04
CA GLY A 295 11.27 7.70 45.82
C GLY A 295 10.06 6.76 45.86
N LYS A 296 9.78 6.04 44.76
CA LYS A 296 8.74 5.00 44.72
C LYS A 296 9.17 3.72 45.46
N GLU A 297 10.43 3.33 45.40
CA GLU A 297 10.96 2.24 46.22
C GLU A 297 11.01 2.60 47.72
N GLU A 298 11.24 3.86 48.11
CA GLU A 298 11.15 4.29 49.51
C GLU A 298 9.71 4.27 50.05
N GLU A 299 8.71 4.64 49.25
CA GLU A 299 7.29 4.49 49.63
C GLU A 299 6.85 3.01 49.68
N LEU A 300 7.37 2.16 48.78
CA LEU A 300 7.07 0.73 48.76
C LEU A 300 7.81 -0.05 49.88
N ASN A 301 9.02 0.37 50.25
CA ASN A 301 9.82 -0.25 51.31
C ASN A 301 9.39 0.16 52.73
N GLN A 302 8.69 1.29 52.91
CA GLN A 302 8.02 1.62 54.17
C GLN A 302 6.77 0.75 54.44
N LEU A 303 6.23 0.08 53.42
CA LEU A 303 5.11 -0.87 53.57
C LEU A 303 5.57 -2.34 53.72
N LEU A 304 6.87 -2.63 53.60
CA LEU A 304 7.41 -4.00 53.53
C LEU A 304 8.44 -4.39 54.60
N THR A 305 8.68 -3.57 55.64
CA THR A 305 9.64 -3.90 56.71
C THR A 305 9.06 -3.86 58.13
N TYR A 306 8.00 -4.64 58.37
CA TYR A 306 7.96 -5.49 59.56
C TYR A 306 8.69 -6.80 59.22
N SER A 307 10.03 -6.79 59.29
CA SER A 307 10.88 -7.94 59.70
C SER A 307 12.34 -7.78 59.25
N ARG A 308 13.23 -7.82 60.26
CA ARG A 308 14.62 -8.32 60.26
C ARG A 308 15.75 -7.43 59.69
N GLU A 309 16.41 -6.77 60.64
CA GLU A 309 17.85 -6.80 60.97
C GLU A 309 18.92 -6.93 59.86
N GLY A 310 19.75 -5.88 59.75
CA GLY A 310 21.22 -6.02 59.78
C GLY A 310 22.04 -5.31 58.69
N LYS A 311 22.78 -4.25 59.07
CA LYS A 311 24.17 -3.84 58.70
C LYS A 311 24.56 -3.79 57.21
N ASP A 312 25.35 -2.86 56.67
CA ASP A 312 26.23 -1.77 57.14
C ASP A 312 26.75 -1.04 55.85
N ILE A 313 26.94 0.30 55.89
CA ILE A 313 28.16 1.08 55.49
C ILE A 313 28.63 0.98 53.99
N SER A 314 28.97 2.01 53.20
CA SER A 314 29.30 3.45 53.35
C SER A 314 29.51 4.11 51.97
N ALA A 315 29.20 5.42 51.89
CA ALA A 315 29.98 6.57 51.36
C ALA A 315 30.62 6.52 49.94
N THR A 316 30.78 7.61 49.16
CA THR A 316 31.11 9.02 49.47
C THR A 316 31.05 9.84 48.15
N LEU A 317 30.51 11.09 48.20
CA LEU A 317 31.01 12.40 47.68
C LEU A 317 31.55 12.48 46.23
N ASP A 318 31.50 13.57 45.46
CA ASP A 318 30.87 14.90 45.40
C ASP A 318 31.50 15.51 44.12
N ALA A 319 30.76 16.28 43.32
CA ALA A 319 31.36 17.24 42.38
C ALA A 319 30.41 18.41 42.07
N ALA A 320 30.86 19.60 42.46
CA ALA A 320 30.44 20.92 41.96
C ALA A 320 31.21 21.20 40.64
N ASP A 321 30.99 22.19 39.77
CA ASP A 321 30.21 23.42 39.67
C ASP A 321 30.43 23.95 38.22
N ASP A 322 29.49 24.77 37.71
CA ASP A 322 29.65 25.90 36.75
C ASP A 322 30.44 25.75 35.41
N SER A 323 30.20 26.49 34.32
CA SER A 323 29.14 27.37 33.83
C SER A 323 29.51 27.83 32.39
N GLN A 324 28.48 28.18 31.59
CA GLN A 324 28.45 29.11 30.44
C GLN A 324 29.22 28.82 29.13
N ILE A 325 28.49 28.82 28.00
CA ILE A 325 28.70 29.65 26.79
C ILE A 325 27.44 29.58 25.88
N ASP A 326 27.13 30.72 25.27
CA ASP A 326 25.91 31.13 24.56
C ASP A 326 25.61 30.50 23.18
N SER A 327 24.30 30.37 22.91
CA SER A 327 23.53 30.63 21.67
C SER A 327 23.91 29.98 20.32
N ILE A 328 22.97 29.23 19.73
CA ILE A 328 22.57 29.28 18.30
C ILE A 328 21.16 28.66 18.17
N GLU A 329 20.22 29.41 17.57
CA GLU A 329 18.87 28.97 17.20
C GLU A 329 18.92 27.92 16.07
N SER A 330 18.32 26.74 16.28
CA SER A 330 18.07 25.74 15.24
C SER A 330 16.63 25.89 14.71
N ILE A 331 16.52 26.27 13.44
CA ILE A 331 15.26 26.27 12.67
C ILE A 331 14.95 24.83 12.25
N GLU A 332 13.88 24.26 12.80
CA GLU A 332 13.24 23.06 12.27
C GLU A 332 12.53 23.37 10.95
N VAL A 333 12.91 22.69 9.86
CA VAL A 333 12.12 22.68 8.61
C VAL A 333 11.47 21.31 8.47
N GLY A 334 10.28 21.19 9.06
CA GLY A 334 9.29 20.17 8.69
C GLY A 334 8.49 20.65 7.48
N TYR A 335 8.41 19.83 6.43
CA TYR A 335 7.58 20.11 5.26
C TYR A 335 6.10 19.89 5.60
N ASN A 336 5.35 20.96 5.84
CA ASN A 336 3.89 20.97 5.83
C ASN A 336 3.39 21.28 4.41
N TYR A 337 2.61 20.36 3.83
CA TYR A 337 1.82 20.62 2.63
C TYR A 337 0.36 20.85 3.04
N ASP A 338 0.00 22.12 3.29
CA ASP A 338 -1.39 22.55 3.39
C ASP A 338 -2.03 22.64 2.00
N HIS A 339 -3.20 22.04 1.86
CA HIS A 339 -4.10 22.23 0.72
C HIS A 339 -4.77 23.60 0.81
N MET A 340 -4.67 24.44 -0.23
CA MET A 340 -5.57 25.57 -0.41
C MET A 340 -6.31 25.46 -1.75
N CYS A 341 -7.60 25.10 -1.67
CA CYS A 341 -8.57 25.36 -2.73
C CYS A 341 -8.98 26.84 -2.66
N ASN A 342 -8.44 27.66 -3.56
CA ASN A 342 -9.02 28.94 -3.96
C ASN A 342 -8.45 29.31 -5.34
N GLU A 343 -9.30 29.50 -6.35
CA GLU A 343 -8.87 29.98 -7.68
C GLU A 343 -8.15 31.35 -7.64
N SER A 344 -8.29 32.08 -6.52
CA SER A 344 -7.59 33.33 -6.24
C SER A 344 -6.16 33.17 -5.68
N MET A 345 -5.68 31.93 -5.46
CA MET A 345 -4.34 31.63 -4.97
C MET A 345 -3.59 30.67 -5.91
N LYS A 346 -3.51 31.00 -7.20
CA LYS A 346 -2.46 30.43 -8.06
C LYS A 346 -1.12 31.03 -7.64
N HIS A 347 -0.44 30.41 -6.68
CA HIS A 347 0.94 30.76 -6.41
C HIS A 347 1.77 30.48 -7.67
N PRO A 348 2.53 31.48 -8.17
CA PRO A 348 3.45 31.24 -9.27
C PRO A 348 4.50 30.25 -8.80
N VAL A 349 4.66 29.14 -9.53
CA VAL A 349 5.78 28.22 -9.27
C VAL A 349 7.03 28.92 -9.76
N ILE A 350 7.94 29.24 -8.85
CA ILE A 350 9.14 30.01 -9.16
C ILE A 350 10.20 29.05 -9.70
N ASP A 351 10.72 29.36 -10.89
CA ASP A 351 11.92 28.73 -11.43
C ASP A 351 13.11 29.06 -10.50
N HIS A 352 13.59 28.04 -9.79
CA HIS A 352 14.70 28.13 -8.84
C HIS A 352 15.80 27.14 -9.20
N ARG A 353 15.95 26.88 -10.51
CA ARG A 353 16.89 25.93 -11.11
C ARG A 353 18.18 25.76 -10.30
N SER A 354 18.44 24.53 -9.89
CA SER A 354 19.60 24.15 -9.11
C SER A 354 20.31 22.98 -9.76
N ILE A 355 21.63 22.98 -9.62
CA ILE A 355 22.49 21.88 -10.07
C ILE A 355 23.45 21.52 -8.93
N TYR A 356 23.49 20.24 -8.59
CA TYR A 356 24.33 19.70 -7.52
C TYR A 356 25.11 18.49 -8.03
N GLY A 357 26.42 18.64 -8.16
CA GLY A 357 27.32 17.57 -8.56
C GLY A 357 27.98 16.87 -7.36
N ASN A 358 28.29 15.59 -7.50
CA ASN A 358 29.13 14.86 -6.55
C ASN A 358 30.52 14.53 -7.12
N ARG A 359 31.45 14.11 -6.26
CA ARG A 359 32.83 13.75 -6.64
C ARG A 359 32.96 12.56 -7.61
N HIS A 360 31.87 11.84 -7.86
CA HIS A 360 31.83 10.70 -8.79
C HIS A 360 31.25 11.09 -10.16
N GLY A 361 31.02 12.38 -10.42
CA GLY A 361 30.53 12.88 -11.70
C GLY A 361 29.02 12.75 -11.90
N TRP A 362 28.25 12.46 -10.84
CA TRP A 362 26.79 12.47 -10.89
C TRP A 362 26.24 13.85 -10.53
N TYR A 363 25.24 14.28 -11.28
CA TYR A 363 24.59 15.57 -11.11
C TYR A 363 23.09 15.37 -10.85
N PHE A 364 22.59 16.09 -9.85
CA PHE A 364 21.17 16.29 -9.64
C PHE A 364 20.79 17.68 -10.16
N ILE A 365 19.79 17.74 -11.03
CA ILE A 365 19.26 19.00 -11.58
C ILE A 365 17.79 19.09 -11.19
N GLY A 366 17.41 20.18 -10.54
CA GLY A 366 16.08 20.37 -9.98
C GLY A 366 15.57 21.80 -10.10
N GLY A 367 14.31 22.02 -9.76
CA GLY A 367 13.72 23.36 -9.68
C GLY A 367 13.48 24.05 -11.02
N ILE A 368 13.57 23.33 -12.14
CA ILE A 368 13.26 23.85 -13.48
C ILE A 368 11.76 23.94 -13.63
N VAL A 369 11.26 25.13 -13.94
CA VAL A 369 9.85 25.39 -14.18
C VAL A 369 9.68 25.88 -15.61
N GLY A 370 8.84 25.21 -16.38
CA GLY A 370 8.46 25.60 -17.72
C GLY A 370 7.32 26.62 -17.72
N GLU A 371 7.40 27.62 -18.59
CA GLU A 371 6.36 28.63 -18.76
C GLU A 371 5.68 28.46 -20.12
N GLY A 372 4.34 28.40 -20.13
CA GLY A 372 3.54 28.24 -21.34
C GLY A 372 2.06 28.50 -21.06
N HIS A 373 1.32 28.83 -22.12
CA HIS A 373 -0.14 28.94 -22.04
C HIS A 373 -0.85 27.58 -22.12
N ASP A 374 -0.12 26.57 -22.57
CA ASP A 374 -0.48 25.16 -22.52
C ASP A 374 0.70 24.35 -21.99
N THR A 375 0.40 23.09 -21.72
CA THR A 375 1.34 22.10 -21.20
C THR A 375 2.52 21.82 -22.16
N ALA A 376 2.30 21.85 -23.47
CA ALA A 376 3.29 21.52 -24.49
C ALA A 376 4.40 22.57 -24.54
N LEU A 377 4.00 23.83 -24.53
CA LEU A 377 4.92 24.96 -24.56
C LEU A 377 5.63 25.11 -23.23
N ALA A 378 4.95 24.85 -22.11
CA ALA A 378 5.60 24.82 -20.80
C ALA A 378 6.66 23.70 -20.74
N THR A 379 6.35 22.51 -21.26
CA THR A 379 7.31 21.39 -21.30
C THR A 379 8.48 21.69 -22.24
N GLU A 380 8.22 22.28 -23.40
CA GLU A 380 9.27 22.68 -24.34
C GLU A 380 10.21 23.73 -23.73
N ASP A 381 9.66 24.73 -23.05
CA ASP A 381 10.43 25.74 -22.34
C ASP A 381 11.26 25.14 -21.18
N ALA A 382 10.68 24.23 -20.39
CA ALA A 382 11.41 23.50 -19.35
C ALA A 382 12.58 22.69 -19.92
N MET A 383 12.38 22.00 -21.04
CA MET A 383 13.42 21.22 -21.70
C MET A 383 14.54 22.10 -22.27
N LYS A 384 14.21 23.27 -22.84
CA LYS A 384 15.23 24.25 -23.27
C LYS A 384 16.05 24.77 -22.09
N LYS A 385 15.41 25.01 -20.94
CA LYS A 385 16.08 25.42 -19.71
C LYS A 385 17.01 24.33 -19.17
N LEU A 386 16.58 23.06 -19.21
CA LEU A 386 17.40 21.91 -18.84
C LEU A 386 18.63 21.76 -19.74
N ILE A 387 18.45 21.85 -21.06
CA ILE A 387 19.57 21.75 -22.02
C ILE A 387 20.63 22.82 -21.73
N LYS A 388 20.22 24.06 -21.49
CA LYS A 388 21.15 25.14 -21.12
C LYS A 388 21.90 24.89 -19.80
N LEU A 389 21.26 24.26 -18.82
CA LEU A 389 21.89 23.89 -17.55
C LEU A 389 22.91 22.75 -17.74
N LEU A 390 22.59 21.76 -18.56
CA LEU A 390 23.52 20.70 -18.92
C LEU A 390 24.75 21.26 -19.64
N GLU A 391 24.54 22.16 -20.61
CA GLU A 391 25.64 22.84 -21.32
C GLU A 391 26.54 23.65 -20.38
N SER A 392 26.01 24.22 -19.28
CA SER A 392 26.83 24.95 -18.31
C SER A 392 27.79 24.09 -17.49
N GLU A 393 27.54 22.78 -17.41
CA GLU A 393 28.40 21.78 -16.74
C GLU A 393 29.13 20.86 -17.73
N ASP A 394 29.20 21.23 -19.01
CA ASP A 394 29.80 20.41 -20.09
C ASP A 394 29.13 19.02 -20.23
N LEU A 395 27.84 18.93 -19.88
CA LEU A 395 27.01 17.74 -20.01
C LEU A 395 26.15 17.82 -21.27
N GLN A 396 25.90 16.67 -21.90
CA GLN A 396 25.00 16.54 -23.03
C GLN A 396 23.68 15.89 -22.63
N LEU A 397 22.61 16.10 -23.41
CA LEU A 397 21.31 15.47 -23.15
C LEU A 397 21.39 13.93 -23.08
N SER A 398 22.31 13.31 -23.82
CA SER A 398 22.57 11.87 -23.77
C SER A 398 23.15 11.38 -22.44
N ALA A 399 23.63 12.28 -21.57
CA ALA A 399 24.09 11.96 -20.22
C ALA A 399 22.95 11.92 -19.19
N VAL A 400 21.74 12.35 -19.56
CA VAL A 400 20.57 12.33 -18.68
C VAL A 400 20.06 10.89 -18.53
N SER A 401 20.10 10.38 -17.30
CA SER A 401 19.68 9.01 -16.99
C SER A 401 18.20 8.89 -16.65
N SER A 402 17.60 9.95 -16.09
CA SER A 402 16.18 10.01 -15.73
C SER A 402 15.68 11.45 -15.67
N VAL A 403 14.39 11.66 -15.94
CA VAL A 403 13.71 12.96 -15.82
C VAL A 403 12.38 12.73 -15.11
N ASN A 404 12.16 13.43 -14.01
CA ASN A 404 10.87 13.48 -13.33
C ASN A 404 10.20 14.81 -13.67
N ILE A 405 9.01 14.75 -14.27
CA ILE A 405 8.23 15.93 -14.64
C ILE A 405 7.00 15.98 -13.76
N TYR A 406 6.79 17.11 -13.09
CA TYR A 406 5.57 17.39 -12.34
C TYR A 406 4.67 18.29 -13.17
N MET A 407 3.45 17.84 -13.39
CA MET A 407 2.45 18.55 -14.18
C MET A 407 1.28 18.90 -13.28
N ARG A 408 0.83 20.16 -13.36
CA ARG A 408 -0.27 20.65 -12.50
C ARG A 408 -1.60 20.01 -12.88
N ASP A 409 -1.77 19.67 -14.15
CA ASP A 409 -2.94 18.95 -14.68
C ASP A 409 -2.46 17.83 -15.61
N MET A 410 -2.77 16.58 -15.25
CA MET A 410 -2.40 15.39 -16.03
C MET A 410 -3.36 15.13 -17.20
N ALA A 411 -4.54 15.76 -17.24
CA ALA A 411 -5.50 15.60 -18.33
C ALA A 411 -4.99 16.23 -19.64
N GLU A 412 -4.24 17.34 -19.55
CA GLU A 412 -3.63 18.01 -20.70
C GLU A 412 -2.48 17.20 -21.31
N TYR A 413 -1.75 16.44 -20.48
CA TYR A 413 -0.67 15.54 -20.94
C TYR A 413 -1.17 14.44 -21.88
N ALA A 414 -2.34 13.87 -21.58
CA ALA A 414 -2.95 12.82 -22.40
C ALA A 414 -3.35 13.32 -23.80
N ALA A 415 -3.78 14.59 -23.91
CA ALA A 415 -4.16 15.21 -25.17
C ALA A 415 -2.95 15.50 -26.09
N GLU A 416 -1.78 15.79 -25.51
CA GLU A 416 -0.55 16.07 -26.28
C GLU A 416 0.10 14.84 -26.87
N ARG A 417 -0.01 13.69 -26.20
CA ARG A 417 0.53 12.41 -26.68
C ARG A 417 -0.14 11.95 -27.98
N LEU A 418 -1.39 12.33 -28.19
CA LEU A 418 -2.16 12.09 -29.43
C LEU A 418 -1.69 12.95 -30.62
N ASN A 419 -1.11 14.13 -30.37
CA ASN A 419 -0.74 15.09 -31.43
C ASN A 419 0.74 15.04 -31.85
N ARG A 420 1.60 14.28 -31.16
CA ARG A 420 3.05 14.17 -31.47
C ARG A 420 3.45 12.81 -32.06
N SER A 421 2.55 12.18 -32.83
CA SER A 421 2.89 11.09 -33.74
C SER A 421 3.18 11.63 -35.15
N LEU A 422 4.33 12.32 -35.30
CA LEU A 422 5.01 12.56 -36.57
C LEU A 422 6.52 12.63 -36.36
#